data_AF-K9DTA9-F1
#
_entry.id   AF-K9DTA9-F1
#
_cell.length_a   1.000
_cell.length_b   1.000
_cell.length_c   1.000
_cell.angle_alpha   90.00
_cell.angle_beta   90.00
_cell.angle_gamma   90.00
#
_symmetry.space_group_name_H-M   'P 1'
#
loop_
_entity.id
_entity.type
_entity.pdbx_description
1 polymer ?
#
loop_
_entity_poly.entity_id
_entity_poly.type
_entity_poly.pdbx_seq_one_letter_code
_entity_poly.pdbx_strand_id
1 'polypeptide(L)'
;MSKTENQSPQQGNLGMEQHNAPSPTKTEPVSPTPSTPQPPVPSAPPAFPVQLKGLESCFISPKKAFIAAGGTEQQFAREVNFAMQAMLNNPYLIDCARQYPDHLVEAIKNVSLTGLTLNPELRLGYLVPYKGKVKFQASYMGKVDILIRTGVVKDIYSDLVYANDEFSMTKGTGGTIIHKPNVFGERGDLLGGYYFAVLTSGVVKFDAMPKARIEEIKSRSEAVKKGKQSPWDTDFEEMARKTIVNWAFKFLPKTGISDSMIKVLETESQLDDEMFEDWKKAQGQKPDDFEEDDTPYAEEVK
;
A
#
# COMPACT_ATOMS: atom_id res chain seq x y z
N MET A 1 -42.75 5.97 64.96
CA MET A 1 -41.79 6.12 66.09
C MET A 1 -40.41 5.90 65.48
N SER A 2 -39.71 6.92 64.96
CA SER A 2 -39.00 8.02 65.68
C SER A 2 -37.77 7.45 66.41
N LYS A 3 -36.49 7.82 66.23
CA LYS A 3 -35.73 9.05 65.82
C LYS A 3 -34.31 8.63 65.34
N THR A 4 -33.63 9.29 64.38
CA THR A 4 -32.74 10.50 64.46
C THR A 4 -31.46 10.23 65.29
N GLU A 5 -30.20 10.56 64.95
CA GLU A 5 -29.49 11.78 64.46
C GLU A 5 -28.14 11.33 63.82
N ASN A 6 -27.61 11.85 62.70
CA ASN A 6 -27.12 13.19 62.33
C ASN A 6 -25.92 13.72 63.14
N GLN A 7 -24.77 13.95 62.49
CA GLN A 7 -23.93 15.17 62.59
C GLN A 7 -22.51 15.00 62.00
N SER A 8 -22.24 15.66 60.87
CA SER A 8 -21.18 16.69 60.74
C SER A 8 -21.84 18.04 61.08
N PRO A 9 -21.18 19.19 61.37
CA PRO A 9 -19.93 19.72 60.74
C PRO A 9 -19.04 20.60 61.68
N GLN A 10 -17.94 21.19 61.19
CA GLN A 10 -17.69 22.65 61.24
C GLN A 10 -16.29 23.10 60.79
N GLN A 11 -16.31 24.28 60.17
CA GLN A 11 -15.21 25.18 59.78
C GLN A 11 -14.75 26.09 60.94
N GLY A 12 -13.58 26.72 60.78
CA GLY A 12 -13.14 27.96 61.46
C GLY A 12 -11.63 28.15 61.21
N ASN A 13 -11.07 29.10 60.46
CA ASN A 13 -11.21 30.55 60.25
C ASN A 13 -10.29 31.43 61.13
N LEU A 14 -9.40 32.17 60.44
CA LEU A 14 -8.78 33.48 60.69
C LEU A 14 -8.16 33.84 62.06
N GLY A 15 -6.89 34.26 62.01
CA GLY A 15 -6.25 35.16 62.96
C GLY A 15 -5.31 36.14 62.24
N MET A 16 -5.69 37.42 62.23
CA MET A 16 -4.90 38.58 61.84
C MET A 16 -3.87 38.92 62.93
N GLU A 17 -2.70 39.45 62.54
CA GLU A 17 -2.01 40.49 63.32
C GLU A 17 -1.46 41.59 62.40
N GLN A 18 -1.36 42.79 62.96
CA GLN A 18 -1.60 44.09 62.34
C GLN A 18 -0.35 45.00 62.35
N HIS A 19 -0.36 45.96 61.40
CA HIS A 19 0.18 47.33 61.42
C HIS A 19 1.66 47.65 61.76
N ASN A 20 2.39 48.30 60.83
CA ASN A 20 2.62 49.77 60.85
C ASN A 20 3.28 50.32 59.55
N ALA A 21 2.92 51.56 59.16
CA ALA A 21 3.57 52.45 58.17
C ALA A 21 4.02 53.76 58.90
N PRO A 22 4.73 54.80 58.35
CA PRO A 22 4.93 55.19 56.94
C PRO A 22 6.30 55.87 56.49
N SER A 23 6.51 55.92 55.15
CA SER A 23 7.12 56.96 54.24
C SER A 23 8.49 57.66 54.49
N PRO A 24 9.10 58.40 53.52
CA PRO A 24 9.22 58.26 52.04
C PRO A 24 10.71 58.34 51.57
N THR A 25 11.03 58.23 50.27
CA THR A 25 11.77 59.27 49.47
C THR A 25 12.30 58.75 48.10
N LYS A 26 12.01 59.57 47.07
CA LYS A 26 12.66 59.79 45.77
C LYS A 26 12.45 58.86 44.56
N THR A 27 12.00 59.55 43.52
CA THR A 27 11.78 59.24 42.11
C THR A 27 13.07 59.21 41.26
N GLU A 28 13.05 58.29 40.29
CA GLU A 28 13.63 58.29 38.92
C GLU A 28 15.16 58.20 38.68
N PRO A 29 15.63 57.72 37.49
CA PRO A 29 14.92 57.21 36.31
C PRO A 29 15.33 55.80 35.80
N VAL A 30 14.47 55.20 34.98
CA VAL A 30 14.65 53.92 34.28
C VAL A 30 15.56 54.06 33.06
N SER A 31 16.49 53.11 32.87
CA SER A 31 17.25 52.90 31.63
C SER A 31 17.15 51.41 31.23
N PRO A 32 17.17 51.09 29.92
CA PRO A 32 16.47 49.91 29.38
C PRO A 32 17.25 48.60 29.55
N THR A 33 16.53 47.57 30.00
CA THR A 33 17.02 46.18 30.08
C THR A 33 17.13 45.58 28.66
N PRO A 34 18.19 44.80 28.35
CA PRO A 34 18.46 44.25 27.02
C PRO A 34 17.39 43.25 26.56
N SER A 35 17.00 43.37 25.29
CA SER A 35 16.04 42.48 24.62
C SER A 35 16.59 41.06 24.47
N THR A 36 15.89 40.10 25.08
CA THR A 36 16.08 38.67 24.85
C THR A 36 15.85 38.34 23.36
N PRO A 37 16.67 37.50 22.71
CA PRO A 37 16.43 37.06 21.33
C PRO A 37 15.08 36.35 21.24
N GLN A 38 14.18 36.84 20.39
CA GLN A 38 12.95 36.12 20.08
C GLN A 38 13.27 34.83 19.30
N PRO A 39 12.55 33.72 19.57
CA PRO A 39 12.67 32.51 18.77
C PRO A 39 12.33 32.81 17.29
N PRO A 40 12.97 32.15 16.32
CA PRO A 40 12.74 32.43 14.91
C PRO A 40 11.27 32.22 14.56
N VAL A 41 10.70 33.22 13.90
CA VAL A 41 9.38 33.16 13.27
C VAL A 41 9.30 31.88 12.42
N PRO A 42 8.23 31.07 12.52
CA PRO A 42 8.08 29.90 11.66
C PRO A 42 8.12 30.35 10.20
N SER A 43 9.11 29.82 9.47
CA SER A 43 9.29 30.03 8.03
C SER A 43 8.01 29.64 7.29
N ALA A 44 7.69 30.41 6.24
CA ALA A 44 6.61 30.19 5.27
C ALA A 44 6.42 28.69 4.92
N PRO A 45 5.17 28.27 4.56
CA PRO A 45 4.91 26.89 4.16
C PRO A 45 5.93 26.43 3.12
N PRO A 46 6.37 25.16 3.15
CA PRO A 46 7.44 24.71 2.28
C PRO A 46 7.04 25.01 0.84
N ALA A 47 7.81 25.89 0.21
CA ALA A 47 7.67 26.17 -1.20
C ALA A 47 7.73 24.85 -1.96
N PHE A 48 7.01 24.77 -3.07
CA PHE A 48 6.99 23.59 -3.92
C PHE A 48 8.44 23.07 -4.15
N PRO A 49 8.73 21.79 -3.90
CA PRO A 49 10.09 21.26 -3.89
C PRO A 49 10.83 21.59 -5.19
N VAL A 50 12.03 22.13 -5.07
CA VAL A 50 12.84 22.60 -6.21
C VAL A 50 13.09 21.47 -7.22
N GLN A 51 13.23 20.24 -6.73
CA GLN A 51 13.42 19.04 -7.55
C GLN A 51 12.23 18.76 -8.48
N LEU A 52 11.02 19.17 -8.09
CA LEU A 52 9.80 18.96 -8.87
C LEU A 52 9.47 20.14 -9.79
N LYS A 53 10.28 21.21 -9.79
CA LYS A 53 10.05 22.41 -10.60
C LYS A 53 9.75 22.06 -12.06
N GLY A 54 8.72 22.68 -12.63
CA GLY A 54 8.21 22.42 -13.97
C GLY A 54 7.11 21.35 -14.06
N LEU A 55 6.80 20.66 -12.95
CA LEU A 55 5.72 19.67 -12.86
C LEU A 55 4.50 20.19 -12.09
N GLU A 56 4.46 21.47 -11.72
CA GLU A 56 3.41 22.06 -10.87
C GLU A 56 2.00 21.82 -11.44
N SER A 57 1.85 22.00 -12.76
CA SER A 57 0.59 21.75 -13.46
C SER A 57 0.14 20.30 -13.37
N CYS A 58 1.06 19.34 -13.25
CA CYS A 58 0.73 17.92 -13.16
C CYS A 58 0.04 17.56 -11.85
N PHE A 59 0.38 18.26 -10.77
CA PHE A 59 -0.22 18.07 -9.44
C PHE A 59 -1.54 18.83 -9.28
N ILE A 60 -1.79 19.85 -10.08
CA ILE A 60 -3.01 20.69 -9.97
C ILE A 60 -4.10 20.21 -10.93
N SER A 61 -3.74 19.80 -12.15
CA SER A 61 -4.69 19.46 -13.20
C SER A 61 -5.71 18.36 -12.81
N PRO A 62 -5.38 17.34 -11.98
CA PRO A 62 -6.37 16.34 -11.57
C PRO A 62 -7.42 16.88 -10.58
N LYS A 63 -7.21 18.06 -9.95
CA LYS A 63 -8.06 18.58 -8.85
C LYS A 63 -9.54 18.59 -9.21
N LYS A 64 -9.89 19.09 -10.41
CA LYS A 64 -11.28 19.20 -10.85
C LYS A 64 -11.94 17.82 -10.97
N ALA A 65 -11.21 16.83 -11.50
CA ALA A 65 -11.69 15.46 -11.62
C ALA A 65 -11.81 14.78 -10.25
N PHE A 66 -10.88 15.04 -9.34
CA PHE A 66 -10.92 14.52 -7.96
C PHE A 66 -12.17 15.00 -7.21
N ILE A 67 -12.46 16.30 -7.29
CA ILE A 67 -13.65 16.88 -6.64
C ILE A 67 -14.93 16.34 -7.29
N ALA A 68 -14.95 16.22 -8.62
CA ALA A 68 -16.09 15.64 -9.35
C ALA A 68 -16.33 14.16 -9.00
N ALA A 69 -15.30 13.43 -8.56
CA ALA A 69 -15.41 12.05 -8.09
C ALA A 69 -15.87 11.95 -6.62
N GLY A 70 -16.22 13.08 -5.97
CA GLY A 70 -16.74 13.12 -4.60
C GLY A 70 -15.69 13.38 -3.52
N GLY A 71 -14.44 13.65 -3.90
CA GLY A 71 -13.38 13.98 -2.95
C GLY A 71 -13.38 15.45 -2.51
N THR A 72 -12.80 15.74 -1.34
CA THR A 72 -12.65 17.11 -0.84
C THR A 72 -11.32 17.75 -1.26
N GLU A 73 -11.24 19.08 -1.24
CA GLU A 73 -9.99 19.78 -1.53
C GLU A 73 -8.86 19.38 -0.55
N GLN A 74 -9.20 19.15 0.71
CA GLN A 74 -8.23 18.74 1.74
C GLN A 74 -7.71 17.32 1.47
N GLN A 75 -8.58 16.39 1.03
CA GLN A 75 -8.14 15.05 0.62
C GLN A 75 -7.21 15.13 -0.57
N PHE A 76 -7.56 15.91 -1.60
CA PHE A 76 -6.71 16.09 -2.78
C PHE A 76 -5.33 16.63 -2.42
N ALA A 77 -5.28 17.69 -1.60
CA ALA A 77 -4.01 18.27 -1.15
C ALA A 77 -3.12 17.27 -0.40
N ARG A 78 -3.72 16.38 0.41
CA ARG A 78 -2.97 15.31 1.09
C ARG A 78 -2.39 14.31 0.09
N GLU A 79 -3.18 13.83 -0.87
CA GLU A 79 -2.70 12.87 -1.87
C GLU A 79 -1.61 13.46 -2.78
N VAL A 80 -1.72 14.74 -3.13
CA VAL A 80 -0.66 15.46 -3.85
C VAL A 80 0.63 15.50 -3.02
N ASN A 81 0.55 15.81 -1.72
CA ASN A 81 1.73 15.81 -0.85
C ASN A 81 2.37 14.41 -0.76
N PHE A 82 1.57 13.35 -0.65
CA PHE A 82 2.09 11.97 -0.67
C PHE A 82 2.72 11.62 -2.01
N ALA A 83 2.13 12.04 -3.14
CA ALA A 83 2.72 11.85 -4.47
C ALA A 83 4.08 12.55 -4.57
N MET A 84 4.18 13.79 -4.11
CA MET A 84 5.42 14.56 -4.11
C MET A 84 6.48 13.89 -3.23
N GLN A 85 6.13 13.43 -2.03
CA GLN A 85 7.04 12.69 -1.15
C GLN A 85 7.52 11.38 -1.80
N ALA A 86 6.62 10.61 -2.42
CA ALA A 86 6.99 9.39 -3.13
C ALA A 86 7.99 9.64 -4.26
N MET A 87 7.81 10.75 -5.00
CA MET A 87 8.73 11.16 -6.05
C MET A 87 10.08 11.67 -5.51
N LEU A 88 10.09 12.38 -4.39
CA LEU A 88 11.34 12.81 -3.75
C LEU A 88 12.15 11.63 -3.20
N ASN A 89 11.46 10.60 -2.69
CA ASN A 89 12.10 9.36 -2.22
C ASN A 89 12.61 8.48 -3.36
N ASN A 90 12.09 8.65 -4.58
CA ASN A 90 12.54 7.94 -5.77
C ASN A 90 12.74 8.93 -6.94
N PRO A 91 13.92 9.56 -7.05
CA PRO A 91 14.21 10.56 -8.09
C PRO A 91 13.96 10.08 -9.52
N TYR A 92 14.03 8.77 -9.78
CA TYR A 92 13.72 8.22 -11.10
C TYR A 92 12.26 8.45 -11.52
N LEU A 93 11.32 8.54 -10.57
CA LEU A 93 9.94 8.95 -10.86
C LEU A 93 9.87 10.40 -11.37
N ILE A 94 10.74 11.28 -10.87
CA ILE A 94 10.83 12.67 -11.33
C ILE A 94 11.29 12.71 -12.78
N ASP A 95 12.31 11.92 -13.13
CA ASP A 95 12.80 11.84 -14.51
C ASP A 95 11.73 11.28 -15.46
N CYS A 96 11.03 10.22 -15.05
CA CYS A 96 9.89 9.68 -15.79
C CYS A 96 8.79 10.73 -16.00
N ALA A 97 8.47 11.51 -14.95
CA ALA A 97 7.45 12.55 -15.01
C ALA A 97 7.86 13.74 -15.90
N ARG A 98 9.14 14.11 -15.92
CA ARG A 98 9.65 15.16 -16.82
C ARG A 98 9.59 14.73 -18.29
N GLN A 99 9.88 13.46 -18.57
CA GLN A 99 9.82 12.92 -19.92
C GLN A 99 8.37 12.73 -20.40
N TYR A 100 7.48 12.29 -19.51
CA TYR A 100 6.06 12.02 -19.82
C TYR A 100 5.11 12.60 -18.76
N PRO A 101 4.89 13.93 -18.73
CA PRO A 101 4.11 14.59 -17.69
C PRO A 101 2.65 14.15 -17.63
N ASP A 102 2.05 13.83 -18.79
CA ASP A 102 0.66 13.37 -18.86
C ASP A 102 0.42 12.06 -18.10
N HIS A 103 1.44 11.20 -17.98
CA HIS A 103 1.32 9.96 -17.22
C HIS A 103 1.36 10.18 -15.70
N LEU A 104 2.02 11.24 -15.22
CA LEU A 104 1.90 11.65 -13.82
C LEU A 104 0.49 12.17 -13.52
N VAL A 105 -0.07 12.99 -14.41
CA VAL A 105 -1.46 13.47 -14.32
C VAL A 105 -2.44 12.31 -14.27
N GLU A 106 -2.27 11.34 -15.18
CA GLU A 106 -3.07 10.12 -15.24
C GLU A 106 -2.95 9.30 -13.95
N ALA A 107 -1.73 9.11 -13.42
CA ALA A 107 -1.51 8.37 -12.18
C ALA A 107 -2.22 9.00 -10.98
N ILE A 108 -2.09 10.33 -10.80
CA ILE A 108 -2.78 11.06 -9.70
C ILE A 108 -4.30 11.01 -9.90
N LYS A 109 -4.78 11.12 -11.15
CA LYS A 109 -6.21 10.94 -11.45
C LYS A 109 -6.69 9.54 -11.07
N ASN A 110 -5.90 8.49 -11.28
CA ASN A 110 -6.26 7.12 -10.93
C ASN A 110 -6.33 6.88 -9.42
N VAL A 111 -5.49 7.53 -8.62
CA VAL A 111 -5.64 7.59 -7.15
C VAL A 111 -7.03 8.14 -6.80
N SER A 112 -7.43 9.21 -7.47
CA SER A 112 -8.74 9.85 -7.31
C SER A 112 -9.91 8.91 -7.63
N LEU A 113 -9.83 8.23 -8.79
CA LEU A 113 -10.90 7.38 -9.30
C LEU A 113 -11.08 6.11 -8.46
N THR A 114 -10.01 5.62 -7.84
CA THR A 114 -10.06 4.43 -6.97
C THR A 114 -10.44 4.77 -5.53
N GLY A 115 -10.28 6.04 -5.13
CA GLY A 115 -10.43 6.47 -3.74
C GLY A 115 -9.38 5.85 -2.82
N LEU A 116 -8.30 5.29 -3.38
CA LEU A 116 -7.14 4.82 -2.64
C LEU A 116 -6.22 5.99 -2.29
N THR A 117 -5.26 5.74 -1.41
CA THR A 117 -4.30 6.74 -0.94
C THR A 117 -2.87 6.30 -1.24
N LEU A 118 -2.02 7.29 -1.52
CA LEU A 118 -0.57 7.14 -1.63
C LEU A 118 0.15 7.23 -0.27
N ASN A 119 -0.60 7.25 0.83
CA ASN A 119 -0.04 7.27 2.17
C ASN A 119 0.89 6.07 2.40
N PRO A 120 2.19 6.30 2.72
CA PRO A 120 3.17 5.23 2.90
C PRO A 120 2.89 4.29 4.08
N GLU A 121 2.12 4.75 5.08
CA GLU A 121 1.72 3.94 6.24
C GLU A 121 0.59 2.98 5.90
N LEU A 122 -0.40 3.46 5.14
CA LEU A 122 -1.57 2.65 4.75
C LEU A 122 -1.28 1.71 3.59
N ARG A 123 -0.28 2.04 2.75
CA ARG A 123 0.23 1.16 1.68
C ARG A 123 -0.86 0.69 0.71
N LEU A 124 -1.89 1.49 0.46
CA LEU A 124 -3.02 1.10 -0.39
C LEU A 124 -2.74 1.28 -1.90
N GLY A 125 -1.85 2.20 -2.26
CA GLY A 125 -1.44 2.41 -3.64
C GLY A 125 -0.07 3.03 -3.73
N TYR A 126 0.56 2.87 -4.89
CA TYR A 126 1.93 3.32 -5.15
C TYR A 126 2.04 4.02 -6.50
N LEU A 127 3.00 4.95 -6.58
CA LEU A 127 3.52 5.42 -7.86
C LEU A 127 4.74 4.58 -8.22
N VAL A 128 4.69 3.93 -9.37
CA VAL A 128 5.75 3.05 -9.85
C VAL A 128 6.24 3.51 -11.22
N PRO A 129 7.56 3.43 -11.48
CA PRO A 129 8.08 3.62 -12.81
C PRO A 129 7.86 2.36 -13.66
N TYR A 130 7.24 2.51 -14.82
CA TYR A 130 7.06 1.41 -15.77
C TYR A 130 7.36 1.88 -17.19
N LYS A 131 8.32 1.23 -17.86
CA LYS A 131 8.79 1.59 -19.21
C LYS A 131 9.05 3.11 -19.36
N GLY A 132 9.68 3.72 -18.35
CA GLY A 132 10.01 5.16 -18.31
C GLY A 132 8.85 6.10 -17.98
N LYS A 133 7.66 5.59 -17.63
CA LYS A 133 6.46 6.37 -17.33
C LYS A 133 6.04 6.19 -15.88
N VAL A 134 5.46 7.23 -15.27
CA VAL A 134 4.85 7.13 -13.94
C VAL A 134 3.50 6.43 -14.06
N LYS A 135 3.26 5.41 -13.26
CA LYS A 135 1.98 4.70 -13.21
C LYS A 135 1.50 4.56 -11.78
N PHE A 136 0.19 4.61 -11.60
CA PHE A 136 -0.45 4.25 -10.36
C PHE A 136 -0.68 2.75 -10.32
N GLN A 137 -0.29 2.10 -9.22
CA GLN A 137 -0.56 0.70 -8.96
C GLN A 137 -1.27 0.53 -7.62
N ALA A 138 -2.42 -0.12 -7.63
CA ALA A 138 -3.12 -0.50 -6.41
C ALA A 138 -2.36 -1.64 -5.73
N SER A 139 -2.11 -1.53 -4.43
CA SER A 139 -1.56 -2.65 -3.68
C SER A 139 -2.61 -3.74 -3.50
N TYR A 140 -2.19 -4.94 -3.10
CA TYR A 140 -3.15 -5.98 -2.73
C TYR A 140 -4.04 -5.55 -1.55
N MET A 141 -3.50 -4.78 -0.60
CA MET A 141 -4.26 -4.19 0.51
C MET A 141 -5.28 -3.17 -0.02
N GLY A 142 -4.92 -2.35 -1.01
CA GLY A 142 -5.84 -1.43 -1.68
C GLY A 142 -6.94 -2.16 -2.45
N LYS A 143 -6.61 -3.27 -3.11
CA LYS A 143 -7.61 -4.14 -3.78
C LYS A 143 -8.59 -4.74 -2.76
N VAL A 144 -8.09 -5.20 -1.61
CA VAL A 144 -8.92 -5.69 -0.49
C VAL A 144 -9.79 -4.56 0.09
N ASP A 145 -9.22 -3.38 0.33
CA ASP A 145 -9.97 -2.19 0.79
C ASP A 145 -11.13 -1.89 -0.15
N ILE A 146 -10.88 -1.84 -1.46
CA ILE A 146 -11.92 -1.59 -2.47
C ILE A 146 -13.02 -2.64 -2.37
N LEU A 147 -12.70 -3.93 -2.31
CA LEU A 147 -13.70 -4.99 -2.24
C LEU A 147 -14.59 -4.87 -1.00
N ILE A 148 -14.00 -4.55 0.16
CA ILE A 148 -14.73 -4.42 1.42
C ILE A 148 -15.56 -3.13 1.43
N ARG A 149 -14.94 -2.00 1.07
CA ARG A 149 -15.56 -0.67 1.07
C ARG A 149 -16.71 -0.54 0.08
N THR A 150 -16.65 -1.26 -1.05
CA THR A 150 -17.74 -1.31 -2.03
C THR A 150 -18.82 -2.34 -1.69
N GLY A 151 -18.66 -3.07 -0.58
CA GLY A 151 -19.64 -4.06 -0.13
C GLY A 151 -19.70 -5.31 -1.00
N VAL A 152 -18.67 -5.60 -1.78
CA VAL A 152 -18.57 -6.83 -2.58
C VAL A 152 -18.29 -8.03 -1.67
N VAL A 153 -17.29 -7.88 -0.81
CA VAL A 153 -16.86 -8.90 0.16
C VAL A 153 -17.05 -8.39 1.58
N LYS A 154 -17.42 -9.28 2.48
CA LYS A 154 -17.39 -9.04 3.92
C LYS A 154 -15.99 -9.24 4.47
N ASP A 155 -15.31 -10.26 3.97
CA ASP A 155 -13.97 -10.64 4.41
C ASP A 155 -13.24 -11.37 3.28
N ILE A 156 -11.92 -11.20 3.24
CA ILE A 156 -11.01 -11.88 2.33
C ILE A 156 -9.64 -12.01 2.98
N TYR A 157 -9.10 -13.22 2.96
CA TYR A 157 -7.74 -13.48 3.37
C TYR A 157 -7.09 -14.57 2.51
N SER A 158 -5.77 -14.69 2.64
CA SER A 158 -5.01 -15.80 2.08
C SER A 158 -4.18 -16.46 3.17
N ASP A 159 -4.06 -17.77 3.10
CA ASP A 159 -3.18 -18.52 3.99
C ASP A 159 -2.31 -19.53 3.25
N LEU A 160 -1.19 -19.87 3.88
CA LEU A 160 -0.21 -20.81 3.37
C LEU A 160 -0.38 -22.16 4.06
N VAL A 161 -0.20 -23.22 3.29
CA VAL A 161 -0.37 -24.62 3.69
C VAL A 161 0.96 -25.33 3.61
N TYR A 162 1.33 -26.02 4.67
CA TYR A 162 2.61 -26.70 4.81
C TYR A 162 2.40 -28.20 5.05
N ALA A 163 3.47 -28.98 4.89
CA ALA A 163 3.44 -30.44 4.89
C ALA A 163 2.78 -31.07 6.11
N ASN A 164 2.92 -30.44 7.29
CA ASN A 164 2.39 -30.95 8.55
C ASN A 164 1.06 -30.31 8.96
N ASP A 165 0.45 -29.47 8.12
CA ASP A 165 -0.90 -28.94 8.36
C ASP A 165 -1.98 -29.94 7.92
N GLU A 166 -3.13 -29.94 8.59
CA GLU A 166 -4.30 -30.66 8.07
C GLU A 166 -4.99 -29.79 7.03
N PHE A 167 -4.94 -30.18 5.76
CA PHE A 167 -5.57 -29.45 4.67
C PHE A 167 -6.42 -30.36 3.77
N SER A 168 -7.64 -29.93 3.49
CA SER A 168 -8.55 -30.59 2.55
C SER A 168 -9.38 -29.55 1.81
N MET A 169 -9.52 -29.71 0.49
CA MET A 169 -10.34 -28.84 -0.34
C MET A 169 -11.18 -29.70 -1.31
N THR A 170 -12.49 -29.51 -1.27
CA THR A 170 -13.44 -30.14 -2.19
C THR A 170 -14.12 -29.07 -3.03
N LYS A 171 -14.14 -29.23 -4.35
CA LYS A 171 -14.87 -28.37 -5.28
C LYS A 171 -16.19 -29.03 -5.71
N GLY A 172 -17.13 -28.22 -6.21
CA GLY A 172 -18.45 -28.68 -6.67
C GLY A 172 -19.58 -28.28 -5.72
N THR A 173 -20.73 -28.95 -5.83
CA THR A 173 -21.89 -28.71 -4.99
C THR A 173 -21.55 -29.00 -3.52
N GLY A 174 -21.66 -27.98 -2.66
CA GLY A 174 -21.24 -28.10 -1.26
C GLY A 174 -19.72 -28.09 -1.06
N GLY A 175 -18.98 -27.48 -1.99
CA GLY A 175 -17.52 -27.35 -1.85
C GLY A 175 -17.11 -26.74 -0.52
N THR A 176 -16.08 -27.31 0.09
CA THR A 176 -15.55 -26.92 1.39
C THR A 176 -14.02 -26.83 1.34
N ILE A 177 -13.48 -26.03 2.26
CA ILE A 177 -12.05 -25.95 2.53
C ILE A 177 -11.85 -26.06 4.04
N ILE A 178 -10.94 -26.93 4.44
CA ILE A 178 -10.56 -27.18 5.83
C ILE A 178 -9.06 -26.98 5.90
N HIS A 179 -8.63 -26.10 6.80
CA HIS A 179 -7.23 -25.88 7.11
C HIS A 179 -7.07 -25.82 8.62
N LYS A 180 -6.28 -26.73 9.20
CA LYS A 180 -5.86 -26.69 10.61
C LYS A 180 -4.33 -26.60 10.65
N PRO A 181 -3.78 -25.37 10.77
CA PRO A 181 -2.34 -25.21 10.84
C PRO A 181 -1.75 -25.84 12.10
N ASN A 182 -0.54 -26.38 12.01
CA ASN A 182 0.24 -26.76 13.19
C ASN A 182 0.87 -25.51 13.85
N VAL A 183 0.03 -24.63 14.42
CA VAL A 183 0.39 -23.25 14.82
C VAL A 183 1.61 -23.16 15.77
N PHE A 184 1.77 -24.12 16.66
CA PHE A 184 2.85 -24.14 17.66
C PHE A 184 3.90 -25.23 17.43
N GLY A 185 3.83 -25.92 16.29
CA GLY A 185 4.76 -26.99 15.94
C GLY A 185 5.49 -26.71 14.64
N GLU A 186 6.35 -27.66 14.26
CA GLU A 186 7.02 -27.62 12.96
C GLU A 186 5.99 -27.85 11.85
N ARG A 187 5.77 -26.83 11.02
CA ARG A 187 4.81 -26.87 9.90
C ARG A 187 5.36 -27.63 8.68
N GLY A 188 6.68 -27.76 8.57
CA GLY A 188 7.35 -28.47 7.47
C GLY A 188 7.46 -27.64 6.19
N ASP A 189 7.63 -28.30 5.05
CA ASP A 189 7.78 -27.63 3.76
C ASP A 189 6.48 -26.97 3.29
N LEU A 190 6.59 -25.78 2.69
CA LEU A 190 5.46 -25.12 2.04
C LEU A 190 4.94 -25.97 0.86
N LEU A 191 3.65 -26.28 0.86
CA LEU A 191 2.97 -26.98 -0.24
C LEU A 191 2.30 -26.01 -1.21
N GLY A 192 1.84 -24.86 -0.71
CA GLY A 192 1.12 -23.85 -1.47
C GLY A 192 0.34 -22.92 -0.55
N GLY A 193 -0.77 -22.39 -1.03
CA GLY A 193 -1.69 -21.61 -0.21
C GLY A 193 -3.06 -21.50 -0.86
N TYR A 194 -3.98 -20.79 -0.21
CA TYR A 194 -5.33 -20.58 -0.70
C TYR A 194 -5.82 -19.18 -0.37
N TYR A 195 -6.84 -18.72 -1.07
CA TYR A 195 -7.64 -17.58 -0.63
C TYR A 195 -8.99 -18.07 -0.13
N PHE A 196 -9.57 -17.31 0.79
CA PHE A 196 -10.93 -17.49 1.27
C PHE A 196 -11.61 -16.13 1.30
N ALA A 197 -12.76 -16.01 0.65
CA ALA A 197 -13.52 -14.77 0.56
C ALA A 197 -14.99 -15.04 0.86
N VAL A 198 -15.59 -14.21 1.71
CA VAL A 198 -17.02 -14.24 2.02
C VAL A 198 -17.68 -13.06 1.31
N LEU A 199 -18.54 -13.32 0.34
CA LEU A 199 -19.29 -12.28 -0.33
C LEU A 199 -20.37 -11.71 0.60
N THR A 200 -20.82 -10.48 0.33
CA THR A 200 -21.90 -9.87 1.12
C THR A 200 -23.21 -10.68 1.07
N SER A 201 -23.44 -11.38 -0.04
CA SER A 201 -24.55 -12.34 -0.20
C SER A 201 -24.45 -13.58 0.70
N GLY A 202 -23.31 -13.82 1.35
CA GLY A 202 -23.03 -15.03 2.14
C GLY A 202 -22.40 -16.16 1.33
N VAL A 203 -22.30 -16.02 0.01
CA VAL A 203 -21.58 -16.99 -0.84
C VAL A 203 -20.10 -16.95 -0.52
N VAL A 204 -19.50 -18.12 -0.28
CA VAL A 204 -18.06 -18.27 -0.07
C VAL A 204 -17.38 -18.57 -1.41
N LYS A 205 -16.23 -17.93 -1.65
CA LYS A 205 -15.34 -18.21 -2.78
C LYS A 205 -13.96 -18.54 -2.24
N PHE A 206 -13.40 -19.65 -2.67
CA PHE A 206 -12.06 -20.08 -2.29
C PHE A 206 -11.44 -20.86 -3.46
N ASP A 207 -10.11 -20.82 -3.53
CA ASP A 207 -9.33 -21.71 -4.38
C ASP A 207 -7.90 -21.79 -3.83
N ALA A 208 -7.17 -22.84 -4.21
CA ALA A 208 -5.81 -23.10 -3.78
C ALA A 208 -4.81 -22.95 -4.94
N MET A 209 -3.64 -22.42 -4.62
CA MET A 209 -2.50 -22.26 -5.51
C MET A 209 -1.33 -23.12 -5.00
N PRO A 210 -0.80 -24.05 -5.80
CA PRO A 210 0.36 -24.85 -5.41
C PRO A 210 1.64 -23.99 -5.36
N LYS A 211 2.61 -24.40 -4.52
CA LYS A 211 3.92 -23.73 -4.40
C LYS A 211 4.61 -23.52 -5.74
N ALA A 212 4.58 -24.52 -6.62
CA ALA A 212 5.17 -24.43 -7.96
C ALA A 212 4.64 -23.22 -8.75
N ARG A 213 3.34 -22.89 -8.62
CA ARG A 213 2.76 -21.71 -9.29
C ARG A 213 3.21 -20.40 -8.64
N ILE A 214 3.39 -20.38 -7.32
CA ILE A 214 3.93 -19.22 -6.59
C ILE A 214 5.37 -18.97 -7.01
N GLU A 215 6.19 -20.01 -7.12
CA GLU A 215 7.59 -19.93 -7.57
C GLU A 215 7.69 -19.49 -9.04
N GLU A 216 6.78 -19.95 -9.90
CA GLU A 216 6.67 -19.48 -11.27
C GLU A 216 6.36 -17.98 -11.34
N ILE A 217 5.59 -17.45 -10.38
CA ILE A 217 5.33 -16.01 -10.29
C ILE A 217 6.54 -15.26 -9.72
N LYS A 218 7.24 -15.84 -8.73
CA LYS A 218 8.50 -15.30 -8.19
C LYS A 218 9.54 -15.09 -9.28
N SER A 219 9.75 -16.08 -10.14
CA SER A 219 10.78 -16.04 -11.21
C SER A 219 10.55 -14.96 -12.26
N ARG A 220 9.35 -14.35 -12.29
CA ARG A 220 9.01 -13.24 -13.19
C ARG A 220 9.43 -11.88 -12.66
N SER A 221 9.69 -11.76 -11.36
CA SER A 221 10.03 -10.48 -10.74
C SER A 221 11.33 -9.91 -11.30
N GLU A 222 11.31 -8.64 -11.72
CA GLU A 222 12.49 -7.94 -12.25
C GLU A 222 13.68 -7.92 -11.27
N ALA A 223 13.42 -7.88 -9.96
CA ALA A 223 14.48 -7.92 -8.95
C ALA A 223 15.17 -9.29 -8.94
N VAL A 224 14.38 -10.36 -8.98
CA VAL A 224 14.86 -11.75 -9.05
C VAL A 224 15.65 -11.98 -10.33
N LYS A 225 15.15 -11.52 -11.49
CA LYS A 225 15.87 -11.60 -12.78
C LYS A 225 17.24 -10.94 -12.75
N LYS A 226 17.35 -9.78 -12.12
CA LYS A 226 18.59 -8.98 -12.06
C LYS A 226 19.57 -9.51 -11.01
N GLY A 227 19.27 -10.66 -10.37
CA GLY A 227 20.08 -11.24 -9.30
C GLY A 227 20.22 -10.31 -8.10
N LYS A 228 19.29 -9.36 -7.95
CA LYS A 228 19.29 -8.42 -6.83
C LYS A 228 18.49 -9.02 -5.68
N GLN A 229 18.89 -8.70 -4.45
CA GLN A 229 18.09 -9.00 -3.27
C GLN A 229 16.66 -8.50 -3.48
N SER A 230 15.70 -9.41 -3.35
CA SER A 230 14.30 -9.13 -3.59
C SER A 230 13.45 -9.42 -2.35
N PRO A 231 12.25 -8.82 -2.24
CA PRO A 231 11.30 -9.18 -1.17
C PRO A 231 10.95 -10.67 -1.14
N TRP A 232 11.15 -11.39 -2.25
CA TRP A 232 10.97 -12.84 -2.30
C TRP A 232 12.07 -13.64 -1.59
N ASP A 233 13.15 -12.99 -1.17
CA ASP A 233 14.26 -13.62 -0.47
C ASP A 233 14.22 -13.30 1.03
N THR A 234 13.73 -12.11 1.40
CA THR A 234 13.59 -11.69 2.81
C THR A 234 12.22 -12.03 3.39
N ASP A 235 11.14 -11.92 2.61
CA ASP A 235 9.75 -11.97 3.06
C ASP A 235 8.90 -12.88 2.13
N PHE A 236 9.40 -14.08 1.84
CA PHE A 236 8.80 -14.99 0.86
C PHE A 236 7.31 -15.29 1.16
N GLU A 237 6.96 -15.53 2.41
CA GLU A 237 5.58 -15.87 2.80
C GLU A 237 4.60 -14.73 2.55
N GLU A 238 4.98 -13.49 2.87
CA GLU A 238 4.17 -12.30 2.60
C GLU A 238 4.00 -12.08 1.10
N MET A 239 5.05 -12.35 0.32
CA MET A 239 4.96 -12.29 -1.15
C MET A 239 4.06 -13.39 -1.73
N ALA A 240 4.07 -14.58 -1.14
CA ALA A 240 3.16 -15.68 -1.50
C ALA A 240 1.70 -15.31 -1.19
N ARG A 241 1.41 -14.81 0.03
CA ARG A 241 0.07 -14.33 0.43
C ARG A 241 -0.43 -13.22 -0.49
N LYS A 242 0.39 -12.19 -0.73
CA LYS A 242 0.10 -11.12 -1.71
C LYS A 242 -0.27 -11.68 -3.08
N THR A 243 0.49 -12.66 -3.56
CA THR A 243 0.26 -13.28 -4.87
C THR A 243 -1.09 -13.99 -4.93
N ILE A 244 -1.44 -14.72 -3.87
CA ILE A 244 -2.72 -15.41 -3.75
C ILE A 244 -3.90 -14.43 -3.68
N VAL A 245 -3.78 -13.30 -2.95
CA VAL A 245 -4.82 -12.27 -2.90
C VAL A 245 -5.02 -11.61 -4.27
N ASN A 246 -3.93 -11.26 -4.97
CA ASN A 246 -4.03 -10.72 -6.33
C ASN A 246 -4.70 -11.70 -7.31
N TRP A 247 -4.41 -13.00 -7.15
CA TRP A 247 -5.07 -14.05 -7.92
C TRP A 247 -6.57 -14.14 -7.58
N ALA A 248 -6.94 -14.10 -6.30
CA ALA A 248 -8.33 -14.08 -5.84
C ALA A 248 -9.12 -12.93 -6.47
N PHE A 249 -8.54 -11.73 -6.53
CA PHE A 249 -9.17 -10.54 -7.11
C PHE A 249 -9.63 -10.74 -8.56
N LYS A 250 -8.95 -11.61 -9.33
CA LYS A 250 -9.34 -11.94 -10.71
C LYS A 250 -10.70 -12.66 -10.77
N PHE A 251 -11.01 -13.51 -9.79
CA PHE A 251 -12.23 -14.35 -9.77
C PHE A 251 -13.39 -13.78 -8.95
N LEU A 252 -13.12 -12.79 -8.10
CA LEU A 252 -14.17 -12.17 -7.30
C LEU A 252 -15.07 -11.28 -8.18
N PRO A 253 -16.38 -11.25 -7.87
CA PRO A 253 -17.31 -10.36 -8.56
C PRO A 253 -16.86 -8.92 -8.38
N LYS A 254 -17.07 -8.11 -9.42
CA LYS A 254 -16.77 -6.66 -9.39
C LYS A 254 -18.05 -5.82 -9.35
N THR A 255 -19.20 -6.49 -9.20
CA THR A 255 -20.53 -5.87 -9.11
C THR A 255 -20.61 -5.00 -7.86
N GLY A 256 -20.84 -3.69 -8.03
CA GLY A 256 -20.83 -2.71 -6.93
C GLY A 256 -19.60 -1.82 -6.90
N ILE A 257 -18.56 -2.14 -7.68
CA ILE A 257 -17.44 -1.25 -7.96
C ILE A 257 -17.81 -0.36 -9.15
N SER A 258 -17.46 0.93 -9.12
CA SER A 258 -17.74 1.84 -10.23
C SER A 258 -16.93 1.47 -11.49
N ASP A 259 -17.51 1.67 -12.68
CA ASP A 259 -16.84 1.37 -13.95
C ASP A 259 -15.50 2.09 -14.12
N SER A 260 -15.41 3.33 -13.61
CA SER A 260 -14.18 4.10 -13.62
C SER A 260 -13.08 3.46 -12.78
N MET A 261 -13.43 2.88 -11.63
CA MET A 261 -12.50 2.19 -10.75
C MET A 261 -12.11 0.83 -11.32
N ILE A 262 -13.07 0.07 -11.85
CA ILE A 262 -12.81 -1.20 -12.56
C ILE A 262 -11.81 -0.97 -13.69
N LYS A 263 -12.02 0.06 -14.51
CA LYS A 263 -11.11 0.39 -15.62
C LYS A 263 -9.68 0.65 -15.15
N VAL A 264 -9.49 1.35 -14.03
CA VAL A 264 -8.16 1.59 -13.46
C VAL A 264 -7.51 0.27 -13.03
N LEU A 265 -8.25 -0.60 -12.32
CA LEU A 265 -7.74 -1.89 -11.82
C LEU A 265 -7.48 -2.89 -12.96
N GLU A 266 -8.29 -2.86 -14.02
CA GLU A 266 -8.08 -3.68 -15.22
C GLU A 266 -6.88 -3.20 -16.02
N THR A 267 -6.71 -1.89 -16.17
CA THR A 267 -5.51 -1.33 -16.83
C THR A 267 -4.26 -1.74 -16.07
N GLU A 268 -4.28 -1.71 -14.73
CA GLU A 268 -3.17 -2.20 -13.91
C GLU A 268 -2.95 -3.72 -14.07
N SER A 269 -4.02 -4.51 -14.10
CA SER A 269 -3.93 -5.96 -14.34
C SER A 269 -3.38 -6.30 -15.73
N GLN A 270 -3.72 -5.51 -16.75
CA GLN A 270 -3.16 -5.65 -18.11
C GLN A 270 -1.67 -5.37 -18.13
N LEU A 271 -1.18 -4.40 -17.36
CA LEU A 271 0.25 -4.16 -17.23
C LEU A 271 0.96 -5.36 -16.60
N ASP A 272 0.38 -5.98 -15.57
CA ASP A 272 0.90 -7.20 -14.97
C ASP A 272 0.92 -8.37 -15.98
N ASP A 273 -0.12 -8.51 -16.80
CA ASP A 273 -0.22 -9.56 -17.82
C ASP A 273 0.72 -9.30 -19.01
N GLU A 274 0.92 -8.05 -19.45
CA GLU A 274 1.94 -7.68 -20.44
C GLU A 274 3.35 -7.99 -19.93
N MET A 275 3.64 -7.66 -18.67
CA MET A 275 4.90 -8.03 -18.02
C MET A 275 5.10 -9.56 -18.00
N PHE A 276 4.02 -10.32 -17.86
CA PHE A 276 4.05 -11.77 -17.92
C PHE A 276 4.33 -12.30 -19.33
N GLU A 277 3.72 -11.74 -20.37
CA GLU A 277 3.97 -12.15 -21.75
C GLU A 277 5.38 -11.75 -22.22
N ASP A 278 5.86 -10.56 -21.85
CA ASP A 278 7.24 -10.13 -22.10
C ASP A 278 8.24 -11.09 -21.41
N TRP A 279 7.92 -11.57 -20.19
CA TRP A 279 8.72 -12.60 -19.51
C TRP A 279 8.73 -13.93 -20.26
N LYS A 280 7.57 -14.44 -20.71
CA LYS A 280 7.49 -15.71 -21.45
C LYS A 280 8.35 -15.66 -22.71
N LYS A 281 8.28 -14.56 -23.46
CA LYS A 281 9.08 -14.35 -24.67
C LYS A 281 10.58 -14.40 -24.35
N ALA A 282 11.01 -13.76 -23.27
CA ALA A 282 12.40 -13.79 -22.82
C ALA A 282 12.88 -15.18 -22.38
N GLN A 283 11.98 -16.06 -21.89
CA GLN A 283 12.32 -17.45 -21.56
C GLN A 283 12.36 -18.38 -22.79
N GLY A 284 11.54 -18.11 -23.80
CA GLY A 284 11.51 -18.86 -25.06
C GLY A 284 12.69 -18.58 -25.99
N GLN A 285 13.48 -17.53 -25.71
CA GLN A 285 14.78 -17.28 -26.34
C GLN A 285 15.91 -17.89 -25.50
N LYS A 286 15.94 -19.21 -25.38
CA LYS A 286 17.21 -19.92 -25.19
C LYS A 286 17.68 -20.34 -26.58
N PRO A 287 18.96 -20.13 -26.96
CA PRO A 287 19.49 -20.78 -28.15
C PRO A 287 19.39 -22.29 -27.93
N ASP A 288 18.74 -22.99 -28.85
CA ASP A 288 18.94 -24.42 -29.02
C ASP A 288 20.39 -24.62 -29.50
N ASP A 289 21.34 -24.65 -28.57
CA ASP A 289 22.66 -25.22 -28.82
C ASP A 289 22.51 -26.75 -28.77
N PHE A 290 21.82 -27.29 -29.78
CA PHE A 290 21.93 -28.68 -30.17
C PHE A 290 22.50 -28.68 -31.60
N GLU A 291 23.81 -28.47 -31.69
CA GLU A 291 24.56 -28.81 -32.90
C GLU A 291 24.54 -30.34 -33.06
N GLU A 292 23.49 -30.82 -33.71
CA GLU A 292 23.44 -32.15 -34.30
C GLU A 292 23.95 -32.03 -35.74
N ASP A 293 25.27 -31.87 -35.90
CA ASP A 293 25.95 -32.27 -37.14
C ASP A 293 27.45 -32.45 -36.88
N ASP A 294 27.83 -33.71 -36.65
CA ASP A 294 29.06 -34.31 -37.18
C ASP A 294 29.18 -35.73 -36.59
N THR A 295 28.34 -36.64 -37.09
CA THR A 295 28.69 -38.07 -37.09
C THR A 295 29.25 -38.39 -38.47
N PRO A 296 30.57 -38.63 -38.61
CA PRO A 296 31.12 -39.08 -39.88
C PRO A 296 30.55 -40.46 -40.19
N TYR A 297 29.69 -40.54 -41.21
CA TYR A 297 29.29 -41.79 -41.81
C TYR A 297 30.53 -42.54 -42.29
N ALA A 298 30.63 -43.80 -41.89
CA ALA A 298 31.57 -44.74 -42.46
C ALA A 298 31.34 -44.87 -43.97
N GLU A 299 32.30 -44.46 -44.78
CA GLU A 299 32.41 -44.93 -46.16
C GLU A 299 33.04 -46.33 -46.14
N GLU A 300 32.23 -47.34 -46.41
CA GLU A 300 32.72 -48.59 -46.95
C GLU A 300 32.64 -48.59 -48.49
N VAL A 301 33.61 -49.30 -49.05
CA VAL A 301 33.66 -49.96 -50.37
C VAL A 301 34.37 -49.23 -51.52
N LYS A 302 35.65 -49.55 -51.68
CA LYS A 302 36.09 -50.54 -52.69
C LYS A 302 37.43 -51.19 -52.33
#